data_AF-A0A520IDL0-F1
#
_entry.id   AF-A0A520IDL0-F1
#
_cell.length_a   1.000
_cell.length_b   1.000
_cell.length_c   1.000
_cell.angle_alpha   90.00
_cell.angle_beta   90.00
_cell.angle_gamma   90.00
#
_symmetry.space_group_name_H-M   'P 1'
#
loop_
_entity.id
_entity.type
_entity.pdbx_description
1 polymer ?
#
loop_
_entity_poly.entity_id
_entity_poly.type
_entity_poly.pdbx_seq_one_letter_code
_entity_poly.pdbx_strand_id
1 'polypeptide(L)'
;LDADSEGVEGKFYTFTTPELKETLGVDYDWFAELYNLAEEGNWDPGHGGHRTNILHRTESDESFAERMGWSLPDLNVRLDATHTRLLRIRNERIRPGLDDKILCSWNGLTLKGLATAYRVFGEPEFLTLALRLAYFLLKKMRDSRNGRLWHTYKNGRARQPAFLDDYAAVIDGLLALYQATFTESWLTEADQLMQYVLTNFADSTVDDLTGPDPMFFFTDKNGEELIARRKDLFDNVIPSSNSMMAENLYALSLLLDRPHYAERADQMLGRIQPLVQQNADYLTNWAAQFALRARPTAEIAIVGPEADQFRAELDAEFYPNKVLCGTSDASELPLLQQRGPVNGQTAVYVCYNRACQLPVTSVTDVWKLVR
;
A
#
# COMPACT_ATOMS: atom_id res chain seq x y z
N LEU A 1 -5.81 15.97 -5.18
CA LEU A 1 -5.80 17.23 -5.97
C LEU A 1 -6.76 17.01 -7.12
N ASP A 2 -7.63 17.96 -7.39
CA ASP A 2 -8.51 17.93 -8.54
C ASP A 2 -7.67 18.01 -9.84
N ALA A 3 -8.14 17.35 -10.89
CA ALA A 3 -7.54 17.48 -12.22
C ALA A 3 -7.90 18.84 -12.84
N ASP A 4 -9.03 19.41 -12.41
CA ASP A 4 -9.58 20.63 -12.98
C ASP A 4 -9.21 21.88 -12.18
N SER A 5 -8.94 22.96 -12.91
CA SER A 5 -9.00 24.31 -12.37
C SER A 5 -9.97 25.11 -13.21
N GLU A 6 -10.96 25.73 -12.57
CA GLU A 6 -12.03 26.47 -13.25
C GLU A 6 -12.83 25.62 -14.26
N GLY A 7 -13.01 24.32 -13.98
CA GLY A 7 -13.77 23.40 -14.83
C GLY A 7 -13.06 23.00 -16.13
N VAL A 8 -11.74 23.23 -16.21
CA VAL A 8 -10.91 22.79 -17.33
C VAL A 8 -9.77 21.93 -16.79
N GLU A 9 -9.72 20.69 -17.25
CA GLU A 9 -8.69 19.72 -16.91
C GLU A 9 -7.30 20.24 -17.28
N GLY A 10 -6.37 20.20 -16.32
CA GLY A 10 -4.98 20.56 -16.56
C GLY A 10 -4.71 22.05 -16.80
N LYS A 11 -5.70 22.94 -16.81
CA LYS A 11 -5.53 24.39 -17.10
C LYS A 11 -4.47 25.07 -16.21
N PHE A 12 -4.32 24.64 -14.97
CA PHE A 12 -3.26 25.13 -14.09
C PHE A 12 -1.85 24.78 -14.61
N TYR A 13 -1.67 23.70 -15.37
CA TYR A 13 -0.38 23.15 -15.79
C TYR A 13 -0.03 23.39 -17.26
N THR A 14 -0.96 23.86 -18.09
CA THR A 14 -0.73 24.08 -19.52
C THR A 14 -0.46 25.54 -19.87
N PHE A 15 0.16 25.81 -21.02
CA PHE A 15 0.50 27.16 -21.45
C PHE A 15 0.04 27.42 -22.88
N THR A 16 -0.34 28.65 -23.19
CA THR A 16 -0.55 29.04 -24.59
C THR A 16 0.78 29.46 -25.23
N THR A 17 0.92 29.32 -26.55
CA THR A 17 2.12 29.78 -27.25
C THR A 17 2.41 31.28 -27.06
N PRO A 18 1.42 32.18 -27.13
CA PRO A 18 1.65 33.60 -26.82
C PRO A 18 2.19 33.83 -25.41
N GLU A 19 1.63 33.14 -24.40
CA GLU A 19 2.08 33.24 -23.01
C GLU A 19 3.53 32.75 -22.85
N LEU A 20 3.90 31.64 -23.50
CA LEU A 20 5.27 31.13 -23.49
C LEU A 20 6.25 32.12 -24.14
N LYS A 21 5.90 32.67 -25.31
CA LYS A 21 6.73 33.66 -26.03
C LYS A 21 6.92 34.94 -25.20
N GLU A 22 5.84 35.44 -24.59
CA GLU A 22 5.89 36.63 -23.72
C GLU A 22 6.75 36.38 -22.47
N THR A 23 6.63 35.19 -21.86
CA THR A 23 7.33 34.85 -20.61
C THR A 23 8.81 34.57 -20.81
N LEU A 24 9.15 33.84 -21.88
CA LEU A 24 10.49 33.33 -22.12
C LEU A 24 11.31 34.25 -23.01
N GLY A 25 10.68 35.05 -23.87
CA GLY A 25 11.36 35.97 -24.77
C GLY A 25 12.42 35.25 -25.60
N VAL A 26 13.68 35.67 -25.47
CA VAL A 26 14.83 35.08 -26.18
C VAL A 26 15.07 33.61 -25.83
N ASP A 27 14.52 33.12 -24.72
CA ASP A 27 14.65 31.72 -24.31
C ASP A 27 13.56 30.82 -24.90
N TYR A 28 12.60 31.37 -25.65
CA TYR A 28 11.46 30.60 -26.16
C TYR A 28 11.89 29.51 -27.15
N ASP A 29 12.72 29.81 -28.15
CA ASP A 29 12.96 28.88 -29.26
C ASP A 29 13.62 27.57 -28.83
N TRP A 30 14.70 27.67 -28.04
CA TRP A 30 15.37 26.47 -27.53
C TRP A 30 14.50 25.71 -26.53
N PHE A 31 13.71 26.42 -25.73
CA PHE A 31 12.80 25.81 -24.76
C PHE A 31 11.65 25.09 -25.47
N ALA A 32 11.13 25.67 -26.54
CA ALA A 32 10.11 25.08 -27.38
C ALA A 32 10.58 23.78 -28.02
N GLU A 33 11.83 23.75 -28.47
CA GLU A 33 12.45 22.55 -29.03
C GLU A 33 12.62 21.44 -27.98
N LEU A 34 13.17 21.74 -26.81
CA LEU A 34 13.35 20.76 -25.73
C LEU A 34 12.03 20.11 -25.27
N TYR A 35 10.96 20.90 -25.21
CA TYR A 35 9.66 20.48 -24.70
C TYR A 35 8.64 20.13 -25.79
N ASN A 36 9.07 20.02 -27.04
CA ASN A 36 8.20 19.69 -28.18
C ASN A 36 6.94 20.57 -28.23
N LEU A 37 7.09 21.89 -28.02
CA LEU A 37 5.97 22.82 -28.01
C LEU A 37 5.50 23.08 -29.45
N ALA A 38 4.19 23.12 -29.65
CA ALA A 38 3.59 23.40 -30.96
C ALA A 38 2.89 24.77 -30.94
N GLU A 39 2.88 25.48 -32.07
CA GLU A 39 2.26 26.80 -32.19
C GLU A 39 0.77 26.72 -31.80
N GLU A 40 0.07 25.70 -32.30
CA GLU A 40 -1.31 25.38 -32.00
C GLU A 40 -1.53 24.64 -30.66
N GLY A 41 -0.46 24.28 -29.94
CA GLY A 41 -0.50 23.50 -28.70
C GLY A 41 -0.34 21.99 -28.90
N ASN A 42 0.54 21.35 -28.14
CA ASN A 42 0.81 19.91 -28.19
C ASN A 42 -0.14 19.04 -27.32
N TRP A 43 -1.10 19.65 -26.63
CA TRP A 43 -2.07 18.99 -25.75
C TRP A 43 -3.51 19.44 -26.07
N ASP A 44 -4.42 18.47 -26.15
CA ASP A 44 -5.86 18.69 -26.24
C ASP A 44 -6.49 18.42 -24.86
N PRO A 45 -7.05 19.44 -24.18
CA PRO A 45 -7.66 19.25 -22.86
C PRO A 45 -9.01 18.51 -22.90
N GLY A 46 -9.51 18.13 -24.08
CA GLY A 46 -10.84 17.52 -24.21
C GLY A 46 -11.97 18.51 -23.89
N HIS A 47 -13.22 18.02 -23.95
CA HIS A 47 -14.44 18.70 -23.51
C HIS A 47 -14.61 20.20 -23.91
N GLY A 48 -14.13 20.59 -25.11
CA GLY A 48 -14.34 21.93 -25.66
C GLY A 48 -13.34 22.99 -25.20
N GLY A 49 -12.24 22.62 -24.56
CA GLY A 49 -11.11 23.51 -24.30
C GLY A 49 -10.31 23.83 -25.56
N HIS A 50 -9.54 24.93 -25.53
CA HIS A 50 -8.59 25.24 -26.60
C HIS A 50 -7.32 24.42 -26.41
N ARG A 51 -6.67 24.01 -27.52
CA ARG A 51 -5.37 23.35 -27.46
C ARG A 51 -4.35 24.26 -26.76
N THR A 52 -3.54 23.64 -25.93
CA THR A 52 -2.48 24.29 -25.14
C THR A 52 -1.22 23.43 -25.20
N ASN A 53 -0.14 23.91 -24.60
CA ASN A 53 1.11 23.18 -24.51
C ASN A 53 1.33 22.61 -23.10
N ILE A 54 1.71 21.34 -23.03
CA ILE A 54 2.34 20.70 -21.87
C ILE A 54 3.86 20.65 -22.08
N LEU A 55 4.60 20.73 -20.98
CA LEU A 55 6.05 20.61 -20.98
C LEU A 55 6.46 19.13 -21.06
N HIS A 56 6.57 18.59 -22.28
CA HIS A 56 6.85 17.18 -22.52
C HIS A 56 8.20 16.98 -23.23
N ARG A 57 9.12 16.23 -22.62
CA ARG A 57 10.45 15.94 -23.16
C ARG A 57 10.50 14.56 -23.80
N THR A 58 11.24 14.44 -24.89
CA THR A 58 11.47 13.19 -25.63
C THR A 58 12.95 12.78 -25.69
N GLU A 59 13.84 13.65 -25.24
CA GLU A 59 15.29 13.42 -25.15
C GLU A 59 15.82 13.77 -23.75
N SER A 60 17.04 13.31 -23.43
CA SER A 60 17.71 13.62 -22.17
C SER A 60 18.39 14.99 -22.20
N ASP A 61 18.66 15.55 -21.01
CA ASP A 61 19.32 16.85 -20.90
C ASP A 61 20.76 16.82 -21.46
N GLU A 62 21.44 15.67 -21.38
CA GLU A 62 22.77 15.48 -21.97
C GLU A 62 22.74 15.55 -23.51
N SER A 63 21.82 14.82 -24.13
CA SER A 63 21.63 14.81 -25.60
C SER A 63 21.30 16.21 -26.11
N PHE A 64 20.37 16.89 -25.44
CA PHE A 64 19.97 18.24 -25.82
C PHE A 64 21.10 19.24 -25.65
N ALA A 65 21.83 19.21 -24.53
CA ALA A 65 22.95 20.11 -24.28
C ALA A 65 24.05 19.95 -25.34
N GLU A 66 24.43 18.70 -25.67
CA GLU A 66 25.43 18.42 -26.72
C GLU A 66 25.00 19.01 -28.07
N ARG A 67 23.74 18.78 -28.46
CA ARG A 67 23.17 19.27 -29.72
C ARG A 67 23.12 20.80 -29.79
N MET A 68 22.86 21.46 -28.66
CA MET A 68 22.83 22.93 -28.55
C MET A 68 24.23 23.56 -28.38
N GLY A 69 25.27 22.73 -28.27
CA GLY A 69 26.64 23.20 -28.03
C GLY A 69 26.84 23.79 -26.64
N TRP A 70 26.08 23.32 -25.64
CA TRP A 70 26.15 23.76 -24.25
C TRP A 70 26.76 22.70 -23.35
N SER A 71 27.33 23.13 -22.23
CA SER A 71 27.60 22.21 -21.14
C SER A 71 26.31 21.88 -20.39
N LEU A 72 26.23 20.69 -19.77
CA LEU A 72 25.09 20.32 -18.93
C LEU A 72 24.84 21.33 -17.78
N PRO A 73 25.88 21.86 -17.08
CA PRO A 73 25.69 22.95 -16.12
C PRO A 73 25.05 24.21 -16.73
N ASP A 74 25.43 24.60 -17.95
CA ASP A 74 24.83 25.77 -18.62
C ASP A 74 23.35 25.55 -18.95
N LEU A 75 22.99 24.35 -19.42
CA LEU A 75 21.60 23.98 -19.66
C LEU A 75 20.80 24.04 -18.35
N ASN A 76 21.34 23.51 -17.24
CA ASN A 76 20.67 23.53 -15.94
C ASN A 76 20.38 24.97 -15.46
N VAL A 77 21.35 25.88 -15.60
CA VAL A 77 21.14 27.31 -15.27
C VAL A 77 20.02 27.93 -16.11
N ARG A 78 19.94 27.60 -17.40
CA ARG A 78 18.87 28.08 -18.31
C ARG A 78 17.51 27.48 -17.94
N LEU A 79 17.47 26.19 -17.62
CA LEU A 79 16.26 25.50 -17.17
C LEU A 79 15.73 26.09 -15.88
N ASP A 80 16.57 26.29 -14.88
CA ASP A 80 16.17 26.90 -13.61
C ASP A 80 15.58 28.30 -13.82
N ALA A 81 16.22 29.12 -14.66
CA ALA A 81 15.75 30.46 -14.97
C ALA A 81 14.37 30.45 -15.69
N THR A 82 14.20 29.60 -16.70
CA THR A 82 12.95 29.48 -17.46
C THR A 82 11.82 28.89 -16.60
N HIS A 83 12.09 27.81 -15.86
CA HIS A 83 11.13 27.20 -14.93
C HIS A 83 10.69 28.16 -13.84
N THR A 84 11.60 28.96 -13.29
CA THR A 84 11.25 29.98 -12.29
C THR A 84 10.27 31.01 -12.83
N ARG A 85 10.49 31.50 -14.07
CA ARG A 85 9.58 32.45 -14.72
C ARG A 85 8.20 31.84 -15.01
N LEU A 86 8.16 30.61 -15.53
CA LEU A 86 6.91 29.89 -15.78
C LEU A 86 6.16 29.56 -14.49
N LEU A 87 6.89 29.16 -13.45
CA LEU A 87 6.32 28.88 -12.12
C LEU A 87 5.67 30.13 -11.52
N ARG A 88 6.26 31.31 -11.71
CA ARG A 88 5.69 32.58 -11.24
C ARG A 88 4.31 32.83 -11.85
N ILE A 89 4.19 32.75 -13.17
CA ILE A 89 2.91 32.97 -13.87
C ILE A 89 1.91 31.87 -13.51
N ARG A 90 2.37 30.61 -13.45
CA ARG A 90 1.52 29.51 -13.01
C ARG A 90 0.93 29.73 -11.62
N ASN A 91 1.70 30.28 -10.69
CA ASN A 91 1.25 30.58 -9.33
C ASN A 91 0.24 31.74 -9.24
N GLU A 92 0.08 32.55 -10.28
CA GLU A 92 -0.96 33.58 -10.36
C GLU A 92 -2.33 33.01 -10.76
N ARG A 93 -2.37 31.76 -11.26
CA ARG A 93 -3.60 31.08 -11.66
C ARG A 93 -4.34 30.48 -10.47
N ILE A 94 -5.64 30.25 -10.65
CA ILE A 94 -6.45 29.50 -9.69
C ILE A 94 -5.92 28.06 -9.64
N ARG A 95 -5.48 27.62 -8.45
CA ARG A 95 -5.03 26.25 -8.22
C ARG A 95 -6.20 25.27 -8.34
N PRO A 96 -5.97 24.04 -8.81
CA PRO A 96 -6.96 22.98 -8.70
C PRO A 96 -7.37 22.79 -7.24
N GLY A 97 -8.63 22.41 -7.02
CA GLY A 97 -9.13 22.13 -5.68
C GLY A 97 -8.27 21.07 -4.99
N LEU A 98 -7.84 21.32 -3.76
CA LEU A 98 -7.16 20.28 -2.96
C LEU A 98 -8.18 19.64 -2.04
N ASP A 99 -8.51 18.37 -2.29
CA ASP A 99 -9.06 17.54 -1.22
C ASP A 99 -7.92 17.13 -0.28
N ASP A 100 -7.83 17.85 0.83
CA ASP A 100 -6.86 17.67 1.92
C ASP A 100 -7.36 16.69 2.99
N LYS A 101 -8.44 15.94 2.72
CA LYS A 101 -8.88 14.85 3.59
C LYS A 101 -7.82 13.75 3.63
N ILE A 102 -7.52 13.30 4.83
CA ILE A 102 -6.72 12.10 5.05
C ILE A 102 -7.67 10.91 5.08
N LEU A 103 -7.51 9.96 4.15
CA LEU A 103 -8.32 8.75 4.04
C LEU A 103 -7.66 7.59 4.77
N CYS A 104 -8.42 6.84 5.57
CA CYS A 104 -7.90 5.76 6.40
C CYS A 104 -7.30 4.64 5.54
N SER A 105 -8.05 4.13 4.54
CA SER A 105 -7.61 3.08 3.63
C SER A 105 -6.29 3.42 2.92
N TRP A 106 -6.18 4.62 2.34
CA TRP A 106 -4.95 5.05 1.64
C TRP A 106 -3.74 5.15 2.56
N ASN A 107 -3.96 5.55 3.81
CA ASN A 107 -2.91 5.59 4.81
C ASN A 107 -2.54 4.17 5.31
N GLY A 108 -3.49 3.23 5.34
CA GLY A 108 -3.21 1.81 5.55
C GLY A 108 -2.34 1.21 4.43
N LEU A 109 -2.67 1.48 3.17
CA LEU A 109 -1.85 1.07 2.00
C LEU A 109 -0.45 1.69 2.06
N THR A 110 -0.36 2.99 2.39
CA THR A 110 0.91 3.69 2.56
C THR A 110 1.74 3.08 3.69
N LEU A 111 1.10 2.68 4.80
CA LEU A 111 1.77 2.01 5.92
C LEU A 111 2.42 0.69 5.47
N LYS A 112 1.69 -0.15 4.73
CA LYS A 112 2.25 -1.38 4.14
C LYS A 112 3.42 -1.08 3.22
N GLY A 113 3.29 -0.09 2.33
CA GLY A 113 4.34 0.32 1.40
C GLY A 113 5.62 0.75 2.11
N LEU A 114 5.50 1.62 3.13
CA LEU A 114 6.65 2.08 3.92
C LEU A 114 7.31 0.96 4.71
N ALA A 115 6.53 0.08 5.36
CA ALA A 115 7.07 -1.06 6.09
C ALA A 115 7.79 -2.04 5.15
N THR A 116 7.24 -2.28 3.96
CA THR A 116 7.85 -3.14 2.94
C THR A 116 9.14 -2.50 2.38
N ALA A 117 9.12 -1.20 2.09
CA ALA A 117 10.29 -0.47 1.62
C ALA A 117 11.44 -0.53 2.64
N TYR A 118 11.14 -0.35 3.93
CA TYR A 118 12.15 -0.53 4.98
C TYR A 118 12.72 -1.95 5.01
N ARG A 119 11.87 -2.98 4.91
CA ARG A 119 12.32 -4.39 4.92
C ARG A 119 13.27 -4.71 3.77
N VAL A 120 13.01 -4.17 2.57
CA VAL A 120 13.81 -4.43 1.37
C VAL A 120 15.06 -3.56 1.28
N PHE A 121 14.94 -2.26 1.56
CA PHE A 121 16.04 -1.30 1.34
C PHE A 121 16.86 -1.02 2.61
N GLY A 122 16.31 -1.30 3.80
CA GLY A 122 16.99 -1.02 5.07
C GLY A 122 17.04 0.47 5.47
N GLU A 123 16.41 1.37 4.70
CA GLU A 123 16.45 2.82 4.94
C GLU A 123 15.59 3.23 6.16
N PRO A 124 16.19 3.74 7.26
CA PRO A 124 15.47 4.01 8.51
C PRO A 124 14.34 5.05 8.43
N GLU A 125 14.39 5.94 7.45
CA GLU A 125 13.36 6.96 7.20
C GLU A 125 12.02 6.31 6.87
N PHE A 126 12.00 5.21 6.12
CA PHE A 126 10.77 4.50 5.79
C PHE A 126 10.10 3.93 7.04
N LEU A 127 10.88 3.31 7.93
CA LEU A 127 10.36 2.80 9.20
C LEU A 127 9.86 3.94 10.09
N THR A 128 10.61 5.04 10.17
CA THR A 128 10.22 6.21 10.95
C THR A 128 8.87 6.77 10.49
N LEU A 129 8.66 6.87 9.17
CA LEU A 129 7.37 7.29 8.61
C LEU A 129 6.26 6.28 8.89
N ALA A 130 6.53 4.98 8.74
CA ALA A 130 5.57 3.90 9.01
C ALA A 130 5.10 3.93 10.46
N LEU A 131 6.01 4.04 11.43
CA LEU A 131 5.69 4.12 12.86
C LEU A 131 4.81 5.34 13.16
N ARG A 132 5.19 6.53 12.65
CA ARG A 132 4.39 7.75 12.84
C ARG A 132 2.99 7.61 12.27
N LEU A 133 2.87 6.96 11.11
CA LEU A 133 1.60 6.74 10.44
C LEU A 133 0.71 5.74 11.20
N ALA A 134 1.26 4.62 11.65
CA ALA A 134 0.55 3.65 12.47
C ALA A 134 0.02 4.28 13.77
N TYR A 135 0.86 5.06 14.47
CA TYR A 135 0.41 5.81 15.65
C TYR A 135 -0.69 6.82 15.33
N PHE A 136 -0.62 7.51 14.19
CA PHE A 136 -1.67 8.43 13.76
C PHE A 136 -2.99 7.68 13.53
N LEU A 137 -2.97 6.58 12.79
CA LEU A 137 -4.15 5.75 12.52
C LEU A 137 -4.81 5.28 13.81
N LEU A 138 -4.03 4.68 14.72
CA LEU A 138 -4.55 4.14 15.99
C LEU A 138 -4.99 5.22 16.97
N LYS A 139 -4.33 6.39 17.00
CA LYS A 139 -4.62 7.45 17.98
C LYS A 139 -5.65 8.46 17.51
N LYS A 140 -5.70 8.75 16.21
CA LYS A 140 -6.53 9.82 15.63
C LYS A 140 -7.68 9.28 14.79
N MET A 141 -7.53 8.11 14.20
CA MET A 141 -8.54 7.51 13.33
C MET A 141 -9.26 6.32 13.96
N ARG A 142 -8.96 5.96 15.21
CA ARG A 142 -9.72 4.96 15.99
C ARG A 142 -10.49 5.63 17.14
N ASP A 143 -11.76 5.30 17.29
CA ASP A 143 -12.58 5.70 18.43
C ASP A 143 -12.13 4.92 19.68
N SER A 144 -11.67 5.65 20.69
CA SER A 144 -11.14 5.07 21.93
C SER A 144 -12.19 4.36 22.79
N ARG A 145 -13.50 4.51 22.49
CA ARG A 145 -14.58 3.93 23.30
C ARG A 145 -14.99 2.53 22.82
N ASN A 146 -15.01 2.32 21.51
CA ASN A 146 -15.50 1.07 20.91
C ASN A 146 -14.52 0.45 19.90
N GLY A 147 -13.35 1.07 19.69
CA GLY A 147 -12.32 0.57 18.78
C GLY A 147 -12.63 0.73 17.30
N ARG A 148 -13.73 1.39 16.92
CA ARG A 148 -14.12 1.61 15.51
C ARG A 148 -13.17 2.57 14.80
N LEU A 149 -12.83 2.31 13.54
CA LEU A 149 -12.09 3.25 12.70
C LEU A 149 -13.01 4.33 12.09
N TRP A 150 -12.41 5.46 11.77
CA TRP A 150 -13.03 6.56 11.02
C TRP A 150 -12.48 6.58 9.60
N HIS A 151 -13.33 6.83 8.61
CA HIS A 151 -12.94 6.85 7.20
C HIS A 151 -12.05 8.06 6.87
N THR A 152 -12.41 9.23 7.39
CA THR A 152 -11.75 10.51 7.03
C THR A 152 -11.22 11.25 8.25
N TYR A 153 -10.13 11.98 8.06
CA TYR A 153 -9.62 12.95 9.01
C TYR A 153 -9.34 14.28 8.31
N LYS A 154 -9.93 15.37 8.82
CA LYS A 154 -9.73 16.73 8.31
C LYS A 154 -9.92 17.76 9.41
N ASN A 155 -9.11 18.82 9.40
CA ASN A 155 -9.18 19.92 10.36
C ASN A 155 -9.20 19.46 11.83
N GLY A 156 -8.31 18.51 12.16
CA GLY A 156 -8.17 18.01 13.52
C GLY A 156 -9.22 16.98 13.96
N ARG A 157 -10.16 16.61 13.08
CA ARG A 157 -11.31 15.78 13.44
C ARG A 157 -11.46 14.57 12.52
N ALA A 158 -11.61 13.40 13.12
CA ALA A 158 -12.02 12.18 12.44
C ALA A 158 -13.54 12.19 12.24
N ARG A 159 -14.01 11.73 11.07
CA ARG A 159 -15.43 11.70 10.71
C ARG A 159 -15.72 10.50 9.82
N GLN A 160 -17.02 10.15 9.80
CA GLN A 160 -17.62 9.06 9.02
C GLN A 160 -17.14 7.67 9.46
N PRO A 161 -18.04 6.74 9.81
CA PRO A 161 -17.64 5.36 10.10
C PRO A 161 -16.79 4.79 8.96
N ALA A 162 -15.71 4.11 9.32
CA ALA A 162 -14.87 3.43 8.34
C ALA A 162 -15.62 2.33 7.59
N PHE A 163 -15.23 2.13 6.34
CA PHE A 163 -15.67 1.03 5.50
C PHE A 163 -14.69 -0.14 5.60
N LEU A 164 -15.03 -1.29 5.01
CA LEU A 164 -14.23 -2.51 5.12
C LEU A 164 -12.81 -2.34 4.56
N ASP A 165 -12.64 -1.57 3.50
CA ASP A 165 -11.33 -1.26 2.88
C ASP A 165 -10.40 -0.50 3.83
N ASP A 166 -10.93 0.43 4.64
CA ASP A 166 -10.18 1.12 5.68
C ASP A 166 -9.58 0.12 6.68
N TYR A 167 -10.40 -0.83 7.16
CA TYR A 167 -9.92 -1.88 8.06
C TYR A 167 -8.93 -2.81 7.36
N ALA A 168 -9.23 -3.23 6.13
CA ALA A 168 -8.41 -4.18 5.40
C ALA A 168 -7.00 -3.64 5.18
N ALA A 169 -6.89 -2.38 4.74
CA ALA A 169 -5.61 -1.74 4.50
C ALA A 169 -4.84 -1.44 5.79
N VAL A 170 -5.51 -1.05 6.87
CA VAL A 170 -4.84 -0.78 8.15
C VAL A 170 -4.33 -2.08 8.80
N ILE A 171 -5.12 -3.15 8.77
CA ILE A 171 -4.69 -4.47 9.29
C ILE A 171 -3.47 -4.97 8.51
N ASP A 172 -3.53 -4.93 7.19
CA ASP A 172 -2.43 -5.34 6.30
C ASP A 172 -1.15 -4.51 6.57
N GLY A 173 -1.29 -3.18 6.70
CA GLY A 173 -0.18 -2.30 7.08
C GLY A 173 0.41 -2.61 8.46
N LEU A 174 -0.42 -2.91 9.46
CA LEU A 174 0.04 -3.28 10.81
C LEU A 174 0.74 -4.65 10.82
N LEU A 175 0.27 -5.62 10.03
CA LEU A 175 0.94 -6.91 9.84
C LEU A 175 2.31 -6.75 9.16
N ALA A 176 2.40 -5.88 8.16
CA ALA A 176 3.67 -5.53 7.52
C ALA A 176 4.63 -4.84 8.50
N LEU A 177 4.11 -3.91 9.31
CA LEU A 177 4.90 -3.21 10.34
C LEU A 177 5.38 -4.17 11.44
N TYR A 178 4.53 -5.10 11.90
CA TYR A 178 4.95 -6.17 12.81
C TYR A 178 6.12 -6.97 12.23
N GLN A 179 6.02 -7.42 10.98
CA GLN A 179 7.10 -8.19 10.35
C GLN A 179 8.37 -7.36 10.11
N ALA A 180 8.25 -6.03 10.07
CA ALA A 180 9.38 -5.11 9.93
C ALA A 180 10.11 -4.83 11.26
N THR A 181 9.44 -4.96 12.41
CA THR A 181 10.00 -4.54 13.71
C THR A 181 9.96 -5.61 14.79
N PHE A 182 9.26 -6.72 14.56
CA PHE A 182 8.89 -7.73 15.54
C PHE A 182 8.22 -7.19 16.81
N THR A 183 7.66 -5.99 16.77
CA THR A 183 6.97 -5.39 17.92
C THR A 183 5.55 -5.96 18.00
N GLU A 184 5.32 -6.87 18.94
CA GLU A 184 4.07 -7.64 19.09
C GLU A 184 2.80 -6.78 19.25
N SER A 185 2.92 -5.54 19.74
CA SER A 185 1.78 -4.63 19.85
C SER A 185 1.13 -4.37 18.49
N TRP A 186 1.89 -4.30 17.39
CA TRP A 186 1.32 -4.10 16.06
C TRP A 186 0.45 -5.27 15.61
N LEU A 187 0.89 -6.50 15.90
CA LEU A 187 0.12 -7.71 15.65
C LEU A 187 -1.14 -7.76 16.52
N THR A 188 -1.04 -7.36 17.78
CA THR A 188 -2.18 -7.25 18.70
C THR A 188 -3.23 -6.26 18.19
N GLU A 189 -2.79 -5.08 17.71
CA GLU A 189 -3.68 -4.06 17.17
C GLU A 189 -4.36 -4.52 15.87
N ALA A 190 -3.61 -5.19 14.98
CA ALA A 190 -4.16 -5.80 13.77
C ALA A 190 -5.27 -6.81 14.10
N ASP A 191 -5.04 -7.67 15.09
CA ASP A 191 -6.00 -8.65 15.53
C ASP A 191 -7.26 -8.04 16.16
N GLN A 192 -7.11 -7.00 16.99
CA GLN A 192 -8.27 -6.28 17.55
C GLN A 192 -9.16 -5.67 16.46
N LEU A 193 -8.55 -5.11 15.41
CA LEU A 193 -9.28 -4.59 14.26
C LEU A 193 -9.95 -5.72 13.46
N MET A 194 -9.29 -6.87 13.30
CA MET A 194 -9.90 -8.05 12.67
C MET A 194 -11.10 -8.57 13.46
N GLN A 195 -11.02 -8.62 14.80
CA GLN A 195 -12.16 -8.98 15.66
C GLN A 195 -13.32 -7.99 15.52
N TYR A 196 -13.04 -6.70 15.39
CA TYR A 196 -14.07 -5.70 15.08
C TYR A 196 -14.74 -5.99 13.73
N VAL A 197 -13.96 -6.32 12.71
CA VAL A 197 -14.45 -6.69 11.37
C VAL A 197 -15.37 -7.91 11.43
N LEU A 198 -14.91 -8.99 12.06
CA LEU A 198 -15.69 -10.22 12.25
C LEU A 198 -17.02 -9.96 12.97
N THR A 199 -17.04 -9.04 13.92
CA THR A 199 -18.25 -8.72 14.69
C THR A 199 -19.24 -7.85 13.90
N ASN A 200 -18.75 -6.88 13.12
CA ASN A 200 -19.57 -5.78 12.60
C ASN A 200 -19.77 -5.80 11.07
N PHE A 201 -18.93 -6.52 10.34
CA PHE A 201 -18.96 -6.57 8.87
C PHE A 201 -19.30 -7.96 8.33
N ALA A 202 -19.14 -9.03 9.12
CA ALA A 202 -19.43 -10.38 8.67
C ALA A 202 -20.88 -10.52 8.18
N ASP A 203 -21.06 -11.19 7.05
CA ASP A 203 -22.37 -11.66 6.66
C ASP A 203 -22.77 -12.87 7.51
N SER A 204 -23.99 -12.84 8.06
CA SER A 204 -24.57 -13.91 8.87
C SER A 204 -25.68 -14.65 8.13
N THR A 205 -25.89 -14.35 6.84
CA THR A 205 -26.85 -15.08 6.00
C THR A 205 -26.37 -16.50 5.73
N VAL A 206 -27.34 -17.41 5.64
CA VAL A 206 -27.12 -18.82 5.33
C VAL A 206 -28.01 -19.15 4.14
N ASP A 207 -27.38 -19.67 3.09
CA ASP A 207 -28.05 -20.13 1.88
C ASP A 207 -28.13 -21.67 1.90
N ASP A 208 -29.29 -22.22 1.53
CA ASP A 208 -29.54 -23.67 1.63
C ASP A 208 -28.61 -24.51 0.73
N LEU A 209 -28.11 -23.93 -0.37
CA LEU A 209 -27.26 -24.63 -1.34
C LEU A 209 -25.77 -24.43 -1.06
N THR A 210 -25.39 -23.24 -0.59
CA THR A 210 -24.00 -22.80 -0.47
C THR A 210 -23.53 -22.59 0.96
N GLY A 211 -24.42 -22.77 1.95
CA GLY A 211 -24.13 -22.64 3.36
C GLY A 211 -23.99 -21.19 3.83
N PRO A 212 -23.34 -20.94 4.98
CA PRO A 212 -23.10 -19.59 5.47
C PRO A 212 -22.22 -18.81 4.49
N ASP A 213 -22.52 -17.52 4.30
CA ASP A 213 -21.70 -16.67 3.44
C ASP A 213 -20.44 -16.19 4.21
N PRO A 214 -19.23 -16.55 3.75
CA PRO A 214 -18.01 -16.23 4.48
C PRO A 214 -17.56 -14.77 4.29
N MET A 215 -18.18 -14.01 3.37
CA MET A 215 -17.76 -12.66 3.01
C MET A 215 -18.16 -11.62 4.05
N PHE A 216 -17.57 -10.44 3.87
CA PHE A 216 -17.85 -9.25 4.65
C PHE A 216 -18.60 -8.22 3.79
N PHE A 217 -19.58 -7.57 4.40
CA PHE A 217 -20.19 -6.36 3.83
C PHE A 217 -19.18 -5.21 3.82
N PHE A 218 -19.36 -4.26 2.90
CA PHE A 218 -18.50 -3.09 2.78
C PHE A 218 -18.72 -2.05 3.90
N THR A 219 -19.94 -1.96 4.44
CA THR A 219 -20.30 -0.98 5.47
C THR A 219 -20.40 -1.62 6.86
N ASP A 220 -20.16 -0.87 7.92
CA ASP A 220 -20.39 -1.31 9.31
C ASP A 220 -21.90 -1.52 9.56
N LYS A 221 -22.30 -2.61 10.24
CA LYS A 221 -23.71 -2.85 10.61
C LYS A 221 -24.30 -1.79 11.56
N ASN A 222 -23.44 -1.07 12.28
CA ASN A 222 -23.81 0.04 13.16
C ASN A 222 -23.63 1.41 12.47
N GLY A 223 -23.44 1.41 11.14
CA GLY A 223 -23.39 2.60 10.31
C GLY A 223 -24.78 3.16 9.99
N GLU A 224 -24.88 3.94 8.92
CA GLU A 224 -26.17 4.37 8.38
C GLU A 224 -26.99 3.14 7.93
N GLU A 225 -28.29 3.17 8.20
CA GLU A 225 -29.21 2.12 7.75
C GLU A 225 -29.40 2.23 6.24
N LEU A 226 -28.90 1.23 5.49
CA LEU A 226 -28.99 1.16 4.04
C LEU A 226 -30.04 0.13 3.61
N ILE A 227 -30.70 0.38 2.48
CA ILE A 227 -31.66 -0.57 1.86
C ILE A 227 -30.98 -1.93 1.60
N ALA A 228 -29.73 -1.93 1.17
CA ALA A 228 -28.93 -3.13 0.99
C ALA A 228 -27.45 -2.81 1.26
N ARG A 229 -26.79 -3.67 2.05
CA ARG A 229 -25.34 -3.62 2.23
C ARG A 229 -24.68 -4.42 1.12
N ARG A 230 -23.74 -3.79 0.42
CA ARG A 230 -23.00 -4.41 -0.69
C ARG A 230 -21.75 -5.12 -0.16
N LYS A 231 -21.25 -6.06 -0.95
CA LYS A 231 -19.93 -6.67 -0.79
C LYS A 231 -19.05 -6.16 -1.91
N ASP A 232 -17.84 -5.79 -1.58
CA ASP A 232 -16.83 -5.38 -2.53
C ASP A 232 -15.87 -6.55 -2.76
N LEU A 233 -15.96 -7.13 -3.97
CA LEU A 233 -15.32 -8.39 -4.34
C LEU A 233 -14.33 -8.25 -5.50
N PHE A 234 -14.48 -7.19 -6.31
CA PHE A 234 -13.72 -6.98 -7.54
C PHE A 234 -12.64 -5.95 -7.30
N ASP A 235 -11.42 -6.27 -7.69
CA ASP A 235 -10.31 -5.34 -7.63
C ASP A 235 -10.53 -4.19 -8.63
N ASN A 236 -10.11 -2.99 -8.25
CA ASN A 236 -10.19 -1.79 -9.08
C ASN A 236 -8.82 -1.09 -9.04
N VAL A 237 -8.77 0.23 -8.91
CA VAL A 237 -7.53 0.99 -8.66
C VAL A 237 -6.75 0.50 -7.44
N ILE A 238 -7.41 -0.23 -6.54
CA ILE A 238 -6.84 -0.95 -5.40
C ILE A 238 -7.49 -2.34 -5.28
N PRO A 239 -6.88 -3.31 -4.58
CA PRO A 239 -7.52 -4.59 -4.27
C PRO A 239 -8.86 -4.42 -3.55
N SER A 240 -9.80 -5.33 -3.79
CA SER A 240 -11.08 -5.35 -3.11
C SER A 240 -10.92 -5.59 -1.61
N SER A 241 -11.80 -4.98 -0.83
CA SER A 241 -11.77 -5.10 0.63
C SER A 241 -11.90 -6.54 1.13
N ASN A 242 -12.68 -7.39 0.45
CA ASN A 242 -12.76 -8.81 0.81
C ASN A 242 -11.49 -9.60 0.43
N SER A 243 -10.82 -9.28 -0.69
CA SER A 243 -9.58 -9.98 -1.07
C SER A 243 -8.48 -9.68 -0.05
N MET A 244 -8.31 -8.42 0.32
CA MET A 244 -7.37 -8.01 1.38
C MET A 244 -7.73 -8.65 2.74
N MET A 245 -9.01 -8.77 3.09
CA MET A 245 -9.40 -9.43 4.33
C MET A 245 -9.07 -10.93 4.36
N ALA A 246 -9.19 -11.63 3.23
CA ALA A 246 -8.79 -13.04 3.15
C ALA A 246 -7.28 -13.21 3.39
N GLU A 247 -6.44 -12.32 2.83
CA GLU A 247 -5.01 -12.24 3.12
C GLU A 247 -4.73 -11.99 4.60
N ASN A 248 -5.38 -10.98 5.17
CA ASN A 248 -5.19 -10.59 6.56
C ASN A 248 -5.59 -11.69 7.54
N LEU A 249 -6.75 -12.34 7.31
CA LEU A 249 -7.21 -13.48 8.08
C LEU A 249 -6.18 -14.60 8.05
N TYR A 250 -5.65 -14.91 6.87
CA TYR A 250 -4.67 -15.96 6.74
C TYR A 250 -3.35 -15.63 7.45
N ALA A 251 -2.80 -14.44 7.24
CA ALA A 251 -1.57 -14.03 7.91
C ALA A 251 -1.73 -14.04 9.44
N LEU A 252 -2.83 -13.51 9.97
CA LEU A 252 -3.16 -13.59 11.40
C LEU A 252 -3.32 -15.03 11.88
N SER A 253 -3.90 -15.91 11.07
CA SER A 253 -4.07 -17.33 11.42
C SER A 253 -2.73 -18.03 11.67
N LEU A 254 -1.72 -17.71 10.87
CA LEU A 254 -0.37 -18.27 10.99
C LEU A 254 0.37 -17.66 12.18
N LEU A 255 0.33 -16.33 12.31
CA LEU A 255 1.08 -15.61 13.35
C LEU A 255 0.52 -15.80 14.77
N LEU A 256 -0.79 -16.01 14.90
CA LEU A 256 -1.50 -16.09 16.19
C LEU A 256 -2.10 -17.48 16.48
N ASP A 257 -1.83 -18.49 15.66
CA ASP A 257 -2.42 -19.83 15.77
C ASP A 257 -3.95 -19.81 15.87
N ARG A 258 -4.60 -19.13 14.92
CA ARG A 258 -6.07 -19.01 14.87
C ARG A 258 -6.65 -19.80 13.69
N PRO A 259 -6.92 -21.11 13.85
CA PRO A 259 -7.36 -21.97 12.73
C PRO A 259 -8.65 -21.46 12.08
N HIS A 260 -9.60 -20.96 12.86
CA HIS A 260 -10.85 -20.40 12.36
C HIS A 260 -10.68 -19.19 11.42
N TYR A 261 -9.56 -18.46 11.50
CA TYR A 261 -9.25 -17.39 10.53
C TYR A 261 -8.81 -17.97 9.18
N ALA A 262 -7.95 -19.00 9.21
CA ALA A 262 -7.55 -19.73 8.01
C ALA A 262 -8.76 -20.37 7.32
N GLU A 263 -9.61 -21.04 8.11
CA GLU A 263 -10.85 -21.67 7.61
C GLU A 263 -11.76 -20.66 6.91
N ARG A 264 -11.97 -19.47 7.49
CA ARG A 264 -12.76 -18.42 6.85
C ARG A 264 -12.10 -17.90 5.57
N ALA A 265 -10.79 -17.67 5.58
CA ALA A 265 -10.07 -17.24 4.37
C ALA A 265 -10.18 -18.27 3.24
N ASP A 266 -10.07 -19.57 3.56
CA ASP A 266 -10.20 -20.65 2.58
C ASP A 266 -11.65 -20.78 2.08
N GLN A 267 -12.66 -20.56 2.93
CA GLN A 267 -14.06 -20.47 2.52
C GLN A 267 -14.31 -19.27 1.59
N MET A 268 -13.68 -18.12 1.85
CA MET A 268 -13.76 -16.95 0.98
C MET A 268 -13.18 -17.26 -0.40
N LEU A 269 -12.01 -17.92 -0.45
CA LEU A 269 -11.41 -18.39 -1.71
C LEU A 269 -12.35 -19.37 -2.44
N GLY A 270 -12.91 -20.36 -1.73
CA GLY A 270 -13.87 -21.29 -2.32
C GLY A 270 -15.09 -20.59 -2.94
N ARG A 271 -15.60 -19.54 -2.29
CA ARG A 271 -16.75 -18.76 -2.77
C ARG A 271 -16.43 -17.94 -4.02
N ILE A 272 -15.22 -17.36 -4.12
CA ILE A 272 -14.81 -16.53 -5.27
C ILE A 272 -14.26 -17.35 -6.45
N GLN A 273 -13.91 -18.63 -6.23
CA GLN A 273 -13.29 -19.50 -7.23
C GLN A 273 -13.97 -19.48 -8.61
N PRO A 274 -15.32 -19.59 -8.74
CA PRO A 274 -15.96 -19.57 -10.05
C PRO A 274 -15.80 -18.22 -10.77
N LEU A 275 -15.75 -17.12 -10.03
CA LEU A 275 -15.58 -15.78 -10.58
C LEU A 275 -14.14 -15.56 -11.05
N VAL A 276 -13.14 -16.00 -10.28
CA VAL A 276 -11.73 -15.91 -10.68
C VAL A 276 -11.45 -16.68 -11.96
N GLN A 277 -12.05 -17.87 -12.13
CA GLN A 277 -11.91 -18.68 -13.35
C GLN A 277 -12.48 -18.00 -14.61
N GLN A 278 -13.46 -17.09 -14.44
CA GLN A 278 -14.13 -16.43 -15.56
C GLN A 278 -13.62 -15.01 -15.81
N ASN A 279 -13.15 -14.31 -14.77
CA ASN A 279 -12.89 -12.86 -14.79
C ASN A 279 -11.61 -12.50 -14.00
N ALA A 280 -10.52 -13.25 -14.21
CA ALA A 280 -9.27 -13.07 -13.47
C ALA A 280 -8.72 -11.62 -13.51
N ASP A 281 -8.93 -10.89 -14.60
CA ASP A 281 -8.45 -9.52 -14.79
C ASP A 281 -9.02 -8.53 -13.75
N TYR A 282 -10.21 -8.80 -13.21
CA TYR A 282 -10.86 -7.99 -12.17
C TYR A 282 -10.70 -8.57 -10.75
N LEU A 283 -9.93 -9.66 -10.61
CA LEU A 283 -9.80 -10.45 -9.38
C LEU A 283 -8.34 -10.88 -9.19
N THR A 284 -7.40 -10.05 -9.60
CA THR A 284 -5.96 -10.35 -9.60
C THR A 284 -5.41 -10.59 -8.20
N ASN A 285 -5.91 -9.88 -7.18
CA ASN A 285 -5.48 -10.08 -5.80
C ASN A 285 -5.95 -11.44 -5.26
N TRP A 286 -7.18 -11.85 -5.60
CA TRP A 286 -7.67 -13.20 -5.32
C TRP A 286 -6.86 -14.28 -6.05
N ALA A 287 -6.54 -14.06 -7.33
CA ALA A 287 -5.75 -14.99 -8.12
C ALA A 287 -4.33 -15.17 -7.54
N ALA A 288 -3.71 -14.08 -7.06
CA ALA A 288 -2.42 -14.13 -6.38
C ALA A 288 -2.49 -15.01 -5.11
N GLN A 289 -3.56 -14.88 -4.32
CA GLN A 289 -3.77 -15.76 -3.16
C GLN A 289 -3.90 -17.22 -3.55
N PHE A 290 -4.67 -17.56 -4.57
CA PHE A 290 -4.72 -18.95 -5.07
C PHE A 290 -3.34 -19.48 -5.46
N ALA A 291 -2.53 -18.65 -6.13
CA ALA A 291 -1.16 -19.03 -6.50
C ALA A 291 -0.26 -19.26 -5.27
N LEU A 292 -0.34 -18.39 -4.26
CA LEU A 292 0.43 -18.52 -3.02
C LEU A 292 0.00 -19.77 -2.23
N ARG A 293 -1.31 -20.07 -2.20
CA ARG A 293 -1.86 -21.25 -1.52
C ARG A 293 -1.63 -22.57 -2.24
N ALA A 294 -1.06 -22.56 -3.44
CA ALA A 294 -0.68 -23.79 -4.15
C ALA A 294 0.44 -24.56 -3.42
N ARG A 295 1.16 -23.91 -2.51
CA ARG A 295 2.15 -24.54 -1.61
C ARG A 295 1.95 -24.05 -0.17
N PRO A 296 2.32 -24.85 0.83
CA PRO A 296 2.33 -24.38 2.21
C PRO A 296 3.16 -23.10 2.37
N THR A 297 2.64 -22.14 3.13
CA THR A 297 3.34 -20.90 3.47
C THR A 297 4.43 -21.20 4.48
N ALA A 298 5.63 -20.67 4.26
CA ALA A 298 6.73 -20.82 5.22
C ALA A 298 6.50 -19.92 6.45
N GLU A 299 6.39 -20.54 7.62
CA GLU A 299 6.31 -19.86 8.92
C GLU A 299 7.73 -19.79 9.49
N ILE A 300 8.37 -18.62 9.42
CA ILE A 300 9.79 -18.46 9.79
C ILE A 300 9.89 -17.72 11.12
N ALA A 301 10.36 -18.43 12.15
CA ALA A 301 10.55 -17.91 13.50
C ALA A 301 12.03 -17.69 13.81
N ILE A 302 12.41 -16.46 14.14
CA ILE A 302 13.79 -16.04 14.37
C ILE A 302 13.97 -15.71 15.86
N VAL A 303 14.83 -16.46 16.55
CA VAL A 303 15.01 -16.29 18.01
C VAL A 303 16.48 -16.08 18.34
N GLY A 304 16.80 -14.93 18.92
CA GLY A 304 18.13 -14.60 19.42
C GLY A 304 18.58 -13.16 19.16
N PRO A 305 19.76 -12.78 19.65
CA PRO A 305 20.20 -11.39 19.72
C PRO A 305 20.37 -10.71 18.35
N GLU A 306 20.49 -11.46 17.27
CA GLU A 306 20.67 -10.94 15.89
C GLU A 306 19.38 -11.09 15.06
N ALA A 307 18.21 -11.21 15.69
CA ALA A 307 16.95 -11.45 14.98
C ALA A 307 16.65 -10.40 13.90
N ASP A 308 16.93 -9.12 14.18
CA ASP A 308 16.75 -8.04 13.20
C ASP A 308 17.71 -8.14 12.01
N GLN A 309 18.94 -8.60 12.23
CA GLN A 309 19.91 -8.83 11.16
C GLN A 309 19.45 -9.99 10.26
N PHE A 310 19.05 -11.12 10.87
CA PHE A 310 18.51 -12.26 10.13
C PHE A 310 17.26 -11.89 9.33
N ARG A 311 16.37 -11.07 9.90
CA ARG A 311 15.22 -10.51 9.18
C ARG A 311 15.66 -9.71 7.95
N ALA A 312 16.60 -8.77 8.11
CA ALA A 312 17.09 -7.95 7.01
C ALA A 312 17.73 -8.79 5.89
N GLU A 313 18.54 -9.79 6.24
CA GLU A 313 19.15 -10.71 5.29
C GLU A 313 18.10 -11.58 4.56
N LEU A 314 17.04 -12.02 5.24
CA LEU A 314 15.93 -12.74 4.64
C LEU A 314 15.06 -11.85 3.74
N ASP A 315 14.91 -10.57 4.07
CA ASP A 315 14.10 -9.61 3.31
C ASP A 315 14.81 -9.06 2.07
N ALA A 316 16.14 -9.17 2.00
CA ALA A 316 16.93 -8.85 0.82
C ALA A 316 16.60 -9.74 -0.39
N GLU A 317 15.98 -10.90 -0.16
CA GLU A 317 15.52 -11.80 -1.22
C GLU A 317 13.98 -11.88 -1.26
N PHE A 318 13.44 -11.64 -2.46
CA PHE A 318 12.00 -11.68 -2.68
C PHE A 318 11.48 -13.13 -2.65
N TYR A 319 10.74 -13.45 -1.59
CA TYR A 319 9.98 -14.69 -1.44
C TYR A 319 8.61 -14.37 -0.82
N PRO A 320 7.53 -14.34 -1.61
CA PRO A 320 6.24 -13.82 -1.15
C PRO A 320 5.45 -14.80 -0.27
N ASN A 321 5.69 -16.12 -0.38
CA ASN A 321 4.93 -17.13 0.35
C ASN A 321 5.52 -17.45 1.75
N LYS A 322 5.85 -16.42 2.52
CA LYS A 322 6.40 -16.53 3.89
C LYS A 322 5.77 -15.53 4.84
N VAL A 323 5.76 -15.89 6.12
CA VAL A 323 5.55 -14.96 7.24
C VAL A 323 6.76 -14.99 8.16
N LEU A 324 7.16 -13.83 8.66
CA LEU A 324 8.25 -13.70 9.64
C LEU A 324 7.69 -13.41 11.04
N CYS A 325 8.28 -14.02 12.05
CA CYS A 325 8.14 -13.62 13.44
C CYS A 325 9.51 -13.70 14.10
N GLY A 326 9.76 -12.87 15.11
CA GLY A 326 11.03 -12.91 15.79
C GLY A 326 11.01 -12.29 17.18
N THR A 327 12.01 -12.63 17.96
CA THR A 327 12.27 -12.04 19.28
C THR A 327 13.76 -12.16 19.59
N SER A 328 14.29 -11.21 20.36
CA SER A 328 15.66 -11.30 20.88
C SER A 328 15.77 -12.33 22.00
N ASP A 329 14.69 -12.55 22.76
CA ASP A 329 14.66 -13.39 23.95
C ASP A 329 13.49 -14.38 23.90
N ALA A 330 12.46 -14.17 24.73
CA ALA A 330 11.25 -14.98 24.82
C ALA A 330 10.04 -14.19 24.32
N SER A 331 9.03 -14.91 23.84
CA SER A 331 7.77 -14.34 23.38
C SER A 331 6.64 -15.34 23.62
N GLU A 332 5.45 -14.84 23.92
CA GLU A 332 4.24 -15.64 24.06
C GLU A 332 3.53 -15.88 22.72
N LEU A 333 4.01 -15.30 21.61
CA LEU A 333 3.47 -15.62 20.29
C LEU A 333 3.65 -17.11 19.97
N PRO A 334 2.62 -17.80 19.44
CA PRO A 334 2.65 -19.25 19.22
C PRO A 334 3.84 -19.75 18.39
N LEU A 335 4.25 -18.98 17.37
CA LEU A 335 5.41 -19.31 16.52
C LEU A 335 6.77 -19.09 17.20
N LEU A 336 6.82 -18.44 18.37
CA LEU A 336 8.05 -18.19 19.12
C LEU A 336 8.09 -18.95 20.45
N GLN A 337 6.94 -19.44 20.93
CA GLN A 337 6.88 -20.25 22.15
C GLN A 337 7.79 -21.47 22.06
N GLN A 338 8.46 -21.76 23.18
CA GLN A 338 9.35 -22.90 23.37
C GLN A 338 10.49 -23.00 22.34
N ARG A 339 10.87 -21.87 21.73
CA ARG A 339 12.02 -21.74 20.83
C ARG A 339 13.07 -20.85 21.49
N GLY A 340 14.32 -21.05 21.12
CA GLY A 340 15.44 -20.35 21.74
C GLY A 340 16.68 -20.33 20.85
N PRO A 341 17.72 -19.58 21.25
CA PRO A 341 19.01 -19.64 20.60
C PRO A 341 19.59 -21.06 20.59
N VAL A 342 20.31 -21.43 19.54
CA VAL A 342 21.02 -22.72 19.44
C VAL A 342 22.50 -22.48 19.67
N ASN A 343 23.08 -23.13 20.68
CA ASN A 343 24.48 -22.92 21.09
C ASN A 343 24.84 -21.44 21.34
N GLY A 344 23.88 -20.66 21.83
CA GLY A 344 24.03 -19.22 22.08
C GLY A 344 23.99 -18.33 20.83
N GLN A 345 23.70 -18.89 19.65
CA GLN A 345 23.54 -18.16 18.39
C GLN A 345 22.06 -17.98 18.05
N THR A 346 21.76 -16.90 17.32
CA THR A 346 20.44 -16.70 16.73
C THR A 346 20.05 -17.92 15.89
N ALA A 347 18.87 -18.46 16.16
CA ALA A 347 18.35 -19.64 15.50
C ALA A 347 17.07 -19.31 14.74
N VAL A 348 16.91 -19.95 13.58
CA VAL A 348 15.72 -19.83 12.74
C VAL A 348 15.02 -21.18 12.67
N TYR A 349 13.73 -21.17 12.96
CA TYR A 349 12.84 -22.32 12.88
C TYR A 349 11.90 -22.12 11.70
N VAL A 350 12.04 -22.97 10.68
CA VAL A 350 11.13 -22.97 9.52
C VAL A 350 10.05 -24.02 9.77
N CYS A 351 8.80 -23.57 9.80
CA CYS A 351 7.65 -24.42 10.03
C CYS A 351 6.69 -24.35 8.84
N TYR A 352 5.95 -25.44 8.65
CA TYR A 352 4.87 -25.55 7.68
C TYR A 352 3.70 -26.25 8.35
N ASN A 353 2.52 -25.64 8.30
CA ASN A 353 1.30 -26.21 8.88
C ASN A 353 1.55 -26.65 10.34
N ARG A 354 2.22 -25.79 11.13
CA ARG A 354 2.56 -26.02 12.55
C ARG A 354 3.60 -27.12 12.83
N ALA A 355 4.20 -27.71 11.81
CA ALA A 355 5.31 -28.66 11.96
C ALA A 355 6.63 -27.96 11.61
N CYS A 356 7.58 -27.94 12.55
CA CYS A 356 8.88 -27.28 12.36
C CYS A 356 9.97 -28.28 11.98
N GLN A 357 10.89 -27.82 11.12
CA GLN A 357 12.14 -28.52 10.86
C GLN A 357 13.15 -28.28 12.00
N LEU A 358 14.32 -28.94 11.94
CA LEU A 358 15.42 -28.64 12.85
C LEU A 358 15.87 -27.18 12.67
N PRO A 359 16.18 -26.46 13.77
CA PRO A 359 16.61 -25.07 13.67
C PRO A 359 17.95 -24.94 12.95
N VAL A 360 18.09 -23.84 12.21
CA VAL A 360 19.32 -23.47 11.50
C VAL A 360 19.84 -22.14 12.03
N THR A 361 21.14 -21.90 11.92
CA THR A 361 21.80 -20.68 12.43
C THR A 361 22.37 -19.81 11.31
N SER A 362 21.89 -19.98 10.07
CA SER A 362 22.28 -19.15 8.93
C SER A 362 21.11 -18.93 7.96
N VAL A 363 21.03 -17.75 7.36
CA VAL A 363 20.01 -17.42 6.35
C VAL A 363 20.15 -18.28 5.09
N THR A 364 21.39 -18.66 4.71
CA THR A 364 21.62 -19.58 3.61
C THR A 364 20.95 -20.94 3.83
N ASP A 365 20.99 -21.47 5.06
CA ASP A 365 20.33 -22.73 5.37
C ASP A 365 18.82 -22.58 5.44
N VAL A 366 18.28 -21.43 5.89
CA VAL A 366 16.84 -21.13 5.80
C VAL A 366 16.35 -21.29 4.36
N TRP A 367 17.07 -20.73 3.38
CA TRP A 367 16.68 -20.85 1.97
C TRP A 367 16.68 -22.28 1.42
N LYS A 368 17.49 -23.19 1.98
CA LYS A 368 17.47 -24.62 1.62
C LYS A 368 16.23 -25.35 2.14
N LEU A 369 15.59 -24.83 3.19
CA LEU A 369 14.37 -25.40 3.76
C LEU A 369 13.10 -24.83 3.11
N VAL A 370 13.22 -23.72 2.37
CA VAL A 370 12.10 -22.93 1.85
C VAL A 370 11.93 -23.00 0.32
N ARG A 371 12.98 -23.38 -0.40
CA ARG A 371 12.99 -23.61 -1.84
C ARG A 371 12.93 -25.10 -2.15
#